data_AF-A0A922WVF6-F1
#
_entry.id   AF-A0A922WVF6-F1
#
_cell.length_a   1.000
_cell.length_b   1.000
_cell.length_c   1.000
_cell.angle_alpha   90.00
_cell.angle_beta   90.00
_cell.angle_gamma   90.00
#
_symmetry.space_group_name_H-M   'P 1'
#
loop_
_entity.id
_entity.type
_entity.pdbx_description
1 polymer ?
#
loop_
_entity_poly.entity_id
_entity_poly.type
_entity_poly.pdbx_seq_one_letter_code
_entity_poly.pdbx_strand_id
1 'polypeptide(L)'
;MGRTSLVLACLATSLWSMPAYAAPVMLKPSSDWKLREYDDKCRMIRTFGAGEDELTLWIDKGGSGPAVNLTLIGRAVRNPYGPYVRVGFTPGALVERNFITAKSSKGRPVLGLFGVQPASLLPDETEAAANQRRSGDEEVDFSDAALTGVASEATMAQRYAAIDKLEMAGAVIDPITLELDGFLRMAQELGMCATRLSERLSRAGSAADGGTGVRSRDEAIWAQKIQADYPFHLLRAGQQGTVGVRLTVNKQGDPTYCEVTGYDGPASFNDSACLQMLRHAKFTPAMDAAGNPVAGFYSTRITYRLNN
;
A
#
# COMPACT_ATOMS: atom_id res chain seq x y z
N MET A 1 11.45 -82.54 21.46
CA MET A 1 12.31 -81.37 21.72
C MET A 1 12.21 -80.43 20.51
N GLY A 2 11.37 -79.40 20.58
CA GLY A 2 11.26 -78.38 19.54
C GLY A 2 11.09 -77.03 20.22
N ARG A 3 12.07 -76.13 20.10
CA ARG A 3 12.03 -74.76 20.64
C ARG A 3 11.85 -73.80 19.47
N THR A 4 10.65 -73.28 19.31
CA THR A 4 10.33 -72.13 18.46
C THR A 4 10.74 -70.85 19.18
N SER A 5 11.65 -70.08 18.57
CA SER A 5 12.05 -68.76 19.06
C SER A 5 11.25 -67.69 18.32
N LEU A 6 10.46 -66.90 19.05
CA LEU A 6 9.78 -65.71 18.54
C LEU A 6 10.75 -64.52 18.62
N VAL A 7 11.04 -63.90 17.47
CA VAL A 7 11.77 -62.64 17.39
C VAL A 7 10.74 -61.51 17.36
N LEU A 8 10.73 -60.68 18.41
CA LEU A 8 9.87 -59.50 18.52
C LEU A 8 10.61 -58.30 17.91
N ALA A 9 10.15 -57.82 16.76
CA ALA A 9 10.70 -56.62 16.11
C ALA A 9 10.02 -55.36 16.68
N CYS A 10 10.74 -54.60 17.51
CA CYS A 10 10.32 -53.27 17.95
C CYS A 10 10.51 -52.26 16.81
N LEU A 11 9.40 -51.86 16.17
CA LEU A 11 9.34 -50.69 15.29
C LEU A 11 9.38 -49.41 16.14
N ALA A 12 10.53 -48.76 16.18
CA ALA A 12 10.68 -47.42 16.76
C ALA A 12 10.10 -46.39 15.79
N THR A 13 8.93 -45.84 16.11
CA THR A 13 8.33 -44.72 15.38
C THR A 13 9.03 -43.43 15.76
N SER A 14 9.92 -42.93 14.90
CA SER A 14 10.51 -41.60 15.02
C SER A 14 9.43 -40.54 14.75
N LEU A 15 8.88 -39.96 15.82
CA LEU A 15 8.04 -38.77 15.75
C LEU A 15 8.92 -37.59 15.31
N TRP A 16 8.82 -37.19 14.05
CA TRP A 16 9.40 -35.92 13.59
C TRP A 16 8.63 -34.78 14.25
N SER A 17 9.29 -34.08 15.17
CA SER A 17 8.79 -32.82 15.71
C SER A 17 8.74 -31.80 14.58
N MET A 18 7.54 -31.55 14.03
CA MET A 18 7.37 -30.42 13.15
C MET A 18 7.62 -29.12 13.95
N PRO A 19 8.33 -28.13 13.38
CA PRO A 19 8.49 -26.85 14.03
C PRO A 19 7.11 -26.26 14.27
N ALA A 20 6.81 -25.93 15.53
CA ALA A 20 5.59 -25.24 15.91
C ALA A 20 5.66 -23.81 15.34
N TYR A 21 5.15 -23.62 14.13
CA TYR A 21 4.80 -22.28 13.65
C TYR A 21 3.73 -21.72 14.59
N ALA A 22 4.01 -20.57 15.20
CA ALA A 22 3.03 -19.88 16.03
C ALA A 22 1.73 -19.70 15.23
N ALA A 23 0.60 -20.08 15.83
CA ALA A 23 -0.69 -19.94 15.17
C ALA A 23 -0.94 -18.44 14.86
N PRO A 24 -1.41 -18.11 13.65
CA PRO A 24 -1.67 -16.73 13.27
C PRO A 24 -2.68 -16.10 14.24
N VAL A 25 -2.39 -14.87 14.67
CA VAL A 25 -3.29 -14.09 15.52
C VAL A 25 -4.45 -13.62 14.67
N MET A 26 -5.56 -14.36 14.74
CA MET A 26 -6.82 -14.03 14.08
C MET A 26 -7.57 -13.00 14.93
N LEU A 27 -7.68 -11.78 14.45
CA LEU A 27 -8.41 -10.71 15.12
C LEU A 27 -9.74 -10.45 14.41
N LYS A 28 -10.82 -10.71 15.15
CA LYS A 28 -12.18 -10.36 14.74
C LYS A 28 -12.42 -8.87 14.91
N PRO A 29 -13.28 -8.26 14.09
CA PRO A 29 -13.67 -6.87 14.27
C PRO A 29 -14.37 -6.66 15.62
N SER A 30 -13.99 -5.59 16.31
CA SER A 30 -14.65 -5.12 17.54
C SER A 30 -15.39 -3.80 17.33
N SER A 31 -15.36 -3.25 16.12
CA SER A 31 -16.16 -2.11 15.69
C SER A 31 -16.68 -2.27 14.28
N ASP A 32 -17.73 -1.52 13.95
CA ASP A 32 -18.10 -1.24 12.56
C ASP A 32 -17.04 -0.38 11.86
N TRP A 33 -17.10 -0.38 10.54
CA TRP A 33 -16.36 0.56 9.69
C TRP A 33 -16.85 2.00 9.92
N LYS A 34 -15.92 2.93 10.10
CA LYS A 34 -16.22 4.35 10.30
C LYS A 34 -15.42 5.22 9.33
N LEU A 35 -16.14 5.88 8.41
CA LEU A 35 -15.57 6.87 7.51
C LEU A 35 -15.31 8.19 8.25
N ARG A 36 -14.16 8.80 7.99
CA ARG A 36 -13.83 10.18 8.37
C ARG A 36 -13.27 10.93 7.18
N GLU A 37 -13.82 12.11 6.93
CA GLU A 37 -13.37 13.02 5.88
C GLU A 37 -12.37 14.03 6.46
N TYR A 38 -11.26 14.25 5.76
CA TYR A 38 -10.28 15.30 6.05
C TYR A 38 -10.10 16.18 4.83
N ASP A 39 -9.37 17.28 4.99
CA ASP A 39 -9.08 18.20 3.90
C ASP A 39 -8.19 17.59 2.81
N ASP A 40 -7.43 16.54 3.14
CA ASP A 40 -6.39 15.98 2.27
C ASP A 40 -6.54 14.48 1.97
N LYS A 41 -7.45 13.79 2.66
CA LYS A 41 -7.74 12.37 2.50
C LYS A 41 -9.10 12.01 3.09
N CYS A 42 -9.59 10.85 2.70
CA CYS A 42 -10.65 10.12 3.36
C CYS A 42 -10.03 8.93 4.10
N ARG A 43 -10.52 8.63 5.30
CA ARG A 43 -10.02 7.55 6.13
C ARG A 43 -11.15 6.66 6.56
N MET A 44 -11.02 5.38 6.26
CA MET A 44 -11.83 4.35 6.89
C MET A 44 -11.13 3.83 8.15
N ILE A 45 -11.86 3.66 9.24
CA ILE A 45 -11.35 3.19 10.53
C ILE A 45 -12.10 1.95 10.96
N ARG A 46 -11.37 0.94 11.43
CA ARG A 46 -11.93 -0.20 12.15
C ARG A 46 -11.00 -0.70 13.22
N THR A 47 -11.57 -1.14 14.34
CA THR A 47 -10.83 -1.78 15.43
C THR A 47 -11.10 -3.29 15.44
N PHE A 48 -10.06 -4.05 15.80
CA PHE A 48 -10.06 -5.50 15.88
C PHE A 48 -9.52 -5.94 17.23
N GLY A 49 -9.96 -7.10 17.70
CA GLY A 49 -9.59 -7.64 19.00
C GLY A 49 -10.05 -6.77 20.17
N ALA A 50 -9.50 -7.05 21.35
CA ALA A 50 -9.78 -6.33 22.58
C ALA A 50 -8.56 -6.35 23.52
N GLY A 51 -8.54 -5.46 24.51
CA GLY A 51 -7.48 -5.43 25.52
C GLY A 51 -6.09 -5.18 24.92
N GLU A 52 -5.11 -6.03 25.26
CA GLU A 52 -3.72 -5.89 24.77
C GLU A 52 -3.56 -6.21 23.28
N ASP A 53 -4.48 -7.00 22.72
CA ASP A 53 -4.49 -7.41 21.31
C ASP A 53 -5.32 -6.45 20.44
N GLU A 54 -5.80 -5.34 21.01
CA GLU A 54 -6.52 -4.32 20.26
C GLU A 54 -5.62 -3.71 19.18
N LEU A 55 -6.09 -3.81 17.93
CA LEU A 55 -5.45 -3.26 16.75
C LEU A 55 -6.45 -2.39 15.99
N THR A 56 -6.07 -1.15 15.69
CA THR A 56 -6.85 -0.27 14.82
C THR A 56 -6.24 -0.23 13.43
N LEU A 57 -7.04 -0.51 12.40
CA LEU A 57 -6.69 -0.34 10.99
C LEU A 57 -7.27 0.98 10.48
N TRP A 58 -6.43 1.79 9.86
CA TRP A 58 -6.84 2.88 9.00
C TRP A 58 -6.55 2.53 7.55
N ILE A 59 -7.53 2.79 6.68
CA ILE A 59 -7.40 2.69 5.23
C ILE A 59 -7.64 4.08 4.67
N ASP A 60 -6.59 4.72 4.17
CA ASP A 60 -6.64 6.08 3.67
C ASP A 60 -6.67 6.12 2.14
N LYS A 61 -7.41 7.10 1.61
CA LYS A 61 -7.50 7.37 0.18
C LYS A 61 -7.67 8.87 -0.10
N GLY A 62 -6.91 9.40 -1.05
CA GLY A 62 -6.93 10.85 -1.40
C GLY A 62 -7.45 11.13 -2.81
N GLY A 63 -7.44 10.13 -3.69
CA GLY A 63 -7.83 10.24 -5.08
C GLY A 63 -8.52 8.99 -5.60
N SER A 64 -8.73 8.94 -6.92
CA SER A 64 -9.43 7.86 -7.61
C SER A 64 -8.54 6.67 -7.99
N GLY A 65 -7.27 6.63 -7.56
CA GLY A 65 -6.35 5.55 -7.92
C GLY A 65 -6.80 4.18 -7.41
N PRO A 66 -6.14 3.07 -7.78
CA PRO A 66 -6.50 1.75 -7.25
C PRO A 66 -5.92 1.46 -5.86
N ALA A 67 -4.92 2.23 -5.44
CA ALA A 67 -4.19 1.99 -4.21
C ALA A 67 -4.80 2.71 -2.99
N VAL A 68 -4.46 2.20 -1.81
CA VAL A 68 -4.79 2.76 -0.50
C VAL A 68 -3.54 2.78 0.38
N ASN A 69 -3.52 3.65 1.38
CA ASN A 69 -2.50 3.60 2.41
C ASN A 69 -3.06 2.88 3.63
N LEU A 70 -2.29 1.98 4.21
CA LEU A 70 -2.67 1.28 5.43
C LEU A 70 -1.90 1.85 6.61
N THR A 71 -2.58 2.05 7.73
CA THR A 71 -1.93 2.36 9.00
C THR A 71 -2.50 1.45 10.08
N LEU A 72 -1.65 0.64 10.68
CA LEU A 72 -2.00 -0.24 11.78
C LEU A 72 -1.49 0.35 13.08
N ILE A 73 -2.35 0.39 14.10
CA ILE A 73 -2.04 1.01 15.40
C ILE A 73 -2.37 0.03 16.51
N GLY A 74 -1.35 -0.45 17.21
CA GLY A 74 -1.55 -1.45 18.26
C GLY A 74 -0.27 -2.15 18.68
N ARG A 75 -0.37 -2.94 19.75
CA ARG A 75 0.77 -3.67 20.31
C ARG A 75 1.29 -4.76 19.37
N ALA A 76 0.43 -5.32 18.51
CA ALA A 76 0.78 -6.38 17.57
C ALA A 76 1.83 -5.94 16.52
N VAL A 77 1.88 -4.64 16.19
CA VAL A 77 2.86 -4.08 15.23
C VAL A 77 4.06 -3.41 15.92
N ARG A 78 4.29 -3.71 17.21
CA ARG A 78 5.46 -3.20 17.94
C ARG A 78 6.74 -3.86 17.44
N ASN A 79 7.82 -3.08 17.40
CA ASN A 79 9.18 -3.56 17.11
C ASN A 79 9.24 -4.49 15.89
N PRO A 80 8.78 -4.06 14.70
CA PRO A 80 8.89 -4.91 13.53
C PRO A 80 10.36 -5.26 13.24
N TYR A 81 10.61 -6.50 12.84
CA TYR A 81 11.93 -7.05 12.57
C TYR A 81 12.18 -7.18 11.08
N GLY A 82 13.44 -7.04 10.67
CA GLY A 82 13.82 -7.18 9.28
C GLY A 82 13.40 -6.00 8.38
N PRO A 83 13.78 -6.07 7.09
CA PRO A 83 13.66 -4.92 6.19
C PRO A 83 12.28 -4.79 5.53
N TYR A 84 11.45 -5.82 5.55
CA TYR A 84 10.17 -5.84 4.85
C TYR A 84 9.09 -6.61 5.60
N VAL A 85 7.83 -6.24 5.34
CA VAL A 85 6.63 -6.96 5.76
C VAL A 85 5.96 -7.55 4.52
N ARG A 86 5.28 -8.68 4.68
CA ARG A 86 4.45 -9.25 3.62
C ARG A 86 2.99 -8.99 3.96
N VAL A 87 2.25 -8.38 3.04
CA VAL A 87 0.85 -7.95 3.26
C VAL A 87 -0.01 -8.33 2.07
N GLY A 88 -1.21 -8.83 2.31
CA GLY A 88 -2.14 -9.20 1.25
C GLY A 88 -3.59 -9.27 1.72
N PHE A 89 -4.51 -9.03 0.79
CA PHE A 89 -5.94 -9.20 1.01
C PHE A 89 -6.37 -10.55 0.42
N THR A 90 -6.88 -11.46 1.25
CA THR A 90 -7.29 -12.82 0.84
C THR A 90 -8.53 -12.75 -0.06
N PRO A 91 -8.65 -13.52 -1.17
CA PRO A 91 -7.88 -14.71 -1.60
C PRO A 91 -6.52 -14.43 -2.26
N GLY A 92 -5.97 -13.26 -2.06
CA GLY A 92 -4.74 -12.81 -2.64
C GLY A 92 -3.44 -13.34 -2.10
N ALA A 93 -2.40 -13.15 -2.92
CA ALA A 93 -1.03 -13.34 -2.49
C ALA A 93 -0.57 -12.21 -1.56
N LEU A 94 0.28 -12.57 -0.60
CA LEU A 94 1.02 -11.60 0.19
C LEU A 94 2.13 -10.98 -0.68
N VAL A 95 2.18 -9.65 -0.70
CA VAL A 95 3.20 -8.88 -1.42
C VAL A 95 4.23 -8.37 -0.43
N GLU A 96 5.51 -8.45 -0.79
CA GLU A 96 6.60 -7.87 0.01
C GLU A 96 6.58 -6.34 -0.09
N ARG A 97 6.70 -5.69 1.07
CA ARG A 97 6.54 -4.25 1.23
C ARG A 97 7.54 -3.69 2.22
N ASN A 98 7.97 -2.47 1.94
CA ASN A 98 8.60 -1.63 2.94
C ASN A 98 7.55 -1.15 3.95
N PHE A 99 8.00 -0.66 5.11
CA PHE A 99 7.08 -0.12 6.11
C PHE A 99 7.68 1.06 6.84
N ILE A 100 6.80 1.90 7.38
CA ILE A 100 7.16 3.03 8.24
C ILE A 100 6.73 2.72 9.66
N THR A 101 7.61 2.97 10.62
CA THR A 101 7.26 2.90 12.04
C THR A 101 7.11 4.30 12.63
N ALA A 102 6.15 4.45 13.53
CA ALA A 102 5.93 5.68 14.28
C ALA A 102 5.27 5.37 15.63
N LYS A 103 5.02 6.43 16.42
CA LYS A 103 4.15 6.39 17.58
C LYS A 103 2.95 7.30 17.32
N SER A 104 1.76 6.82 17.65
CA SER A 104 0.56 7.66 17.65
C SER A 104 0.66 8.74 18.74
N SER A 105 -0.26 9.70 18.72
CA SER A 105 -0.36 10.74 19.76
C SER A 105 -0.53 10.19 21.18
N LYS A 106 -1.05 8.96 21.33
CA LYS A 106 -1.18 8.24 22.60
C LYS A 106 0.00 7.31 22.89
N GLY A 107 1.10 7.41 22.13
CA GLY A 107 2.28 6.57 22.29
C GLY A 107 2.15 5.13 21.78
N ARG A 108 1.01 4.73 21.19
CA ARG A 108 0.83 3.37 20.63
C ARG A 108 1.73 3.17 19.40
N PRO A 109 2.32 1.97 19.21
CA PRO A 109 3.09 1.65 18.01
C PRO A 109 2.24 1.77 16.75
N VAL A 110 2.86 2.25 15.68
CA VAL A 110 2.25 2.44 14.36
C VAL A 110 3.12 1.77 13.30
N LEU A 111 2.47 1.03 12.39
CA LEU A 111 3.06 0.53 11.16
C LEU A 111 2.27 1.06 9.97
N GLY A 112 2.93 1.82 9.09
CA GLY A 112 2.34 2.45 7.92
C GLY A 112 2.87 1.86 6.61
N LEU A 113 1.98 1.76 5.62
CA LEU A 113 2.23 1.26 4.26
C LEU A 113 1.57 2.21 3.26
N PHE A 114 2.25 2.54 2.16
CA PHE A 114 1.74 3.42 1.11
C PHE A 114 1.51 2.68 -0.19
N GLY A 115 0.38 2.89 -0.86
CA GLY A 115 0.17 2.29 -2.17
C GLY A 115 -0.06 0.77 -2.12
N VAL A 116 -0.80 0.29 -1.13
CA VAL A 116 -1.31 -1.10 -1.11
C VAL A 116 -2.51 -1.19 -2.05
N GLN A 117 -2.53 -2.17 -2.93
CA GLN A 117 -3.65 -2.38 -3.86
C GLN A 117 -4.48 -3.56 -3.35
N PRO A 118 -5.69 -3.35 -2.80
CA PRO A 118 -6.45 -4.44 -2.19
C PRO A 118 -6.90 -5.51 -3.18
N ALA A 119 -7.26 -5.09 -4.39
CA ALA A 119 -7.79 -5.97 -5.43
C ALA A 119 -6.77 -6.26 -6.56
N SER A 120 -5.51 -5.84 -6.44
CA SER A 120 -4.46 -6.26 -7.37
C SER A 120 -3.85 -7.57 -6.92
N LEU A 121 -4.66 -8.61 -6.99
CA LEU A 121 -4.18 -9.97 -6.93
C LEU A 121 -3.87 -10.39 -8.33
N LEU A 122 -2.69 -9.97 -8.75
CA LEU A 122 -2.00 -10.63 -9.82
C LEU A 122 -2.84 -10.50 -11.13
N PRO A 123 -2.29 -10.95 -12.23
CA PRO A 123 -2.37 -10.32 -13.55
C PRO A 123 -3.51 -10.89 -14.38
N ASP A 124 -3.85 -10.24 -15.49
CA ASP A 124 -4.09 -11.00 -16.71
C ASP A 124 -2.74 -11.55 -17.22
N GLU A 125 -1.95 -12.37 -16.48
CA GLU A 125 -0.56 -12.75 -16.90
C GLU A 125 -0.62 -13.80 -17.97
N THR A 126 -1.75 -14.50 -18.14
CA THR A 126 -1.90 -15.36 -19.31
C THR A 126 -1.94 -14.54 -20.60
N GLU A 127 -2.36 -13.26 -20.57
CA GLU A 127 -2.40 -12.40 -21.76
C GLU A 127 -1.22 -11.41 -21.80
N ALA A 128 -0.88 -10.77 -20.67
CA ALA A 128 0.25 -9.83 -20.59
C ALA A 128 1.60 -10.53 -20.79
N ALA A 129 1.82 -11.72 -20.20
CA ALA A 129 3.06 -12.48 -20.41
C ALA A 129 3.10 -13.21 -21.77
N ALA A 130 1.95 -13.52 -22.37
CA ALA A 130 1.88 -14.05 -23.73
C ALA A 130 2.22 -12.98 -24.78
N ASN A 131 1.83 -11.72 -24.54
CA ASN A 131 2.14 -10.61 -25.43
C ASN A 131 3.59 -10.11 -25.26
N GLN A 132 4.13 -10.10 -24.04
CA GLN A 132 5.53 -9.70 -23.79
C GLN A 132 6.57 -10.65 -24.37
N ARG A 133 6.27 -11.95 -24.49
CA ARG A 133 7.19 -12.91 -25.13
C ARG A 133 7.22 -12.80 -26.66
N ARG A 134 6.35 -11.98 -27.27
CA ARG A 134 6.16 -11.92 -28.71
C ARG A 134 6.69 -10.65 -29.39
N SER A 135 7.08 -9.65 -28.62
CA SER A 135 7.55 -8.36 -29.16
C SER A 135 8.89 -8.00 -28.49
N GLY A 136 9.96 -8.51 -29.09
CA GLY A 136 11.21 -7.76 -29.11
C GLY A 136 11.10 -6.78 -30.28
N ASP A 137 11.39 -5.52 -30.03
CA ASP A 137 11.42 -4.41 -31.00
C ASP A 137 10.04 -3.85 -31.44
N GLU A 138 9.33 -3.14 -30.56
CA GLU A 138 8.52 -1.98 -30.98
C GLU A 138 8.27 -0.99 -29.83
N GLU A 139 8.17 0.29 -30.19
CA GLU A 139 8.01 1.43 -29.30
C GLU A 139 6.69 1.32 -28.51
N VAL A 140 6.74 1.36 -27.18
CA VAL A 140 5.56 1.15 -26.32
C VAL A 140 4.63 2.36 -26.38
N ASP A 141 3.45 2.19 -26.99
CA ASP A 141 2.38 3.18 -27.00
C ASP A 141 1.60 3.17 -25.67
N PHE A 142 1.83 4.18 -24.84
CA PHE A 142 1.17 4.37 -23.54
C PHE A 142 -0.30 4.83 -23.64
N SER A 143 -0.86 4.98 -24.84
CA SER A 143 -2.26 5.32 -25.06
C SER A 143 -3.19 4.10 -25.19
N ASP A 144 -2.65 2.89 -25.27
CA ASP A 144 -3.46 1.67 -25.37
C ASP A 144 -4.04 1.28 -24.00
N ALA A 145 -5.37 1.29 -23.89
CA ALA A 145 -6.10 1.01 -22.66
C ALA A 145 -5.80 -0.40 -22.11
N ALA A 146 -5.41 -1.34 -22.97
CA ALA A 146 -5.01 -2.70 -22.60
C ALA A 146 -3.73 -2.73 -21.73
N LEU A 147 -2.83 -1.74 -21.87
CA LEU A 147 -1.59 -1.64 -21.08
C LEU A 147 -1.79 -0.91 -19.75
N THR A 148 -2.97 -0.31 -19.52
CA THR A 148 -3.28 0.44 -18.29
C THR A 148 -3.96 -0.38 -17.20
N GLY A 149 -4.26 -1.67 -17.45
CA GLY A 149 -4.72 -2.61 -16.42
C GLY A 149 -5.99 -2.14 -15.69
N VAL A 150 -6.87 -1.38 -16.35
CA VAL A 150 -8.14 -0.96 -15.76
C VAL A 150 -9.13 -2.10 -15.96
N ALA A 151 -9.14 -3.06 -15.04
CA ALA A 151 -10.19 -4.07 -14.97
C ALA A 151 -11.56 -3.37 -14.95
N SER A 152 -12.56 -3.94 -15.64
CA SER A 152 -13.90 -3.34 -15.68
C SER A 152 -14.42 -3.07 -14.26
N GLU A 153 -15.26 -2.05 -14.10
CA GLU A 153 -15.85 -1.71 -12.79
C GLU A 153 -16.54 -2.92 -12.13
N ALA A 154 -17.20 -3.76 -12.95
CA ALA A 154 -17.83 -5.01 -12.52
C ALA A 154 -16.80 -6.03 -12.00
N THR A 155 -15.67 -6.19 -12.69
CA THR A 155 -14.56 -7.07 -12.26
C THR A 155 -13.95 -6.59 -10.95
N MET A 156 -13.78 -5.27 -10.78
CA MET A 156 -13.28 -4.71 -9.52
C MET A 156 -14.26 -4.93 -8.38
N ALA A 157 -15.56 -4.70 -8.59
CA ALA A 157 -16.59 -4.94 -7.58
C ALA A 157 -16.59 -6.42 -7.12
N GLN A 158 -16.45 -7.38 -8.04
CA GLN A 158 -16.32 -8.80 -7.71
C GLN A 158 -15.07 -9.09 -6.87
N ARG A 159 -13.91 -8.53 -7.24
CA ARG A 159 -12.67 -8.70 -6.48
C ARG A 159 -12.80 -8.12 -5.07
N TYR A 160 -13.36 -6.92 -4.93
CA TYR A 160 -13.64 -6.31 -3.63
C TYR A 160 -14.65 -7.10 -2.80
N ALA A 161 -15.63 -7.76 -3.43
CA ALA A 161 -16.59 -8.63 -2.75
C ALA A 161 -15.95 -9.93 -2.22
N ALA A 162 -14.92 -10.43 -2.90
CA ALA A 162 -14.21 -11.64 -2.50
C ALA A 162 -13.23 -11.40 -1.33
N ILE A 163 -12.90 -10.16 -1.01
CA ILE A 163 -11.97 -9.83 0.08
C ILE A 163 -12.65 -10.05 1.42
N ASP A 164 -12.12 -11.02 2.18
CA ASP A 164 -12.62 -11.39 3.51
C ASP A 164 -11.59 -11.22 4.61
N LYS A 165 -10.29 -11.11 4.27
CA LYS A 165 -9.20 -10.99 5.25
C LYS A 165 -8.08 -10.07 4.77
N LEU A 166 -7.38 -9.47 5.73
CA LEU A 166 -6.08 -8.85 5.55
C LEU A 166 -5.04 -9.60 6.37
N GLU A 167 -4.02 -10.10 5.71
CA GLU A 167 -2.96 -10.89 6.30
C GLU A 167 -1.64 -10.13 6.28
N MET A 168 -0.89 -10.24 7.37
CA MET A 168 0.43 -9.65 7.53
C MET A 168 1.39 -10.63 8.18
N ALA A 169 2.58 -10.79 7.59
CA ALA A 169 3.61 -11.69 8.10
C ALA A 169 5.02 -11.15 7.82
N GLY A 170 6.03 -11.82 8.38
CA GLY A 170 7.44 -11.46 8.19
C GLY A 170 7.92 -10.49 9.27
N ALA A 171 7.66 -9.19 9.10
CA ALA A 171 8.19 -8.19 10.03
C ALA A 171 7.51 -8.18 11.41
N VAL A 172 6.28 -8.68 11.51
CA VAL A 172 5.55 -8.80 12.77
C VAL A 172 5.95 -10.09 13.48
N ILE A 173 6.02 -10.07 14.82
CA ILE A 173 6.43 -11.23 15.65
C ILE A 173 5.55 -12.44 15.33
N ASP A 174 4.25 -12.24 15.44
CA ASP A 174 3.24 -13.24 15.13
C ASP A 174 2.53 -12.79 13.84
N PRO A 175 2.28 -13.69 12.86
CA PRO A 175 1.46 -13.37 11.72
C PRO A 175 0.09 -12.86 12.18
N ILE A 176 -0.37 -11.76 11.61
CA ILE A 176 -1.64 -11.11 11.96
C ILE A 176 -2.63 -11.36 10.83
N THR A 177 -3.84 -11.79 11.17
CA THR A 177 -4.94 -11.90 10.22
C THR A 177 -6.14 -11.13 10.75
N LEU A 178 -6.69 -10.21 9.95
CA LEU A 178 -7.86 -9.41 10.29
C LEU A 178 -9.05 -9.86 9.45
N GLU A 179 -10.19 -10.16 10.07
CA GLU A 179 -11.44 -10.47 9.36
C GLU A 179 -12.11 -9.18 8.83
N LEU A 180 -12.29 -9.06 7.52
CA LEU A 180 -12.76 -7.86 6.81
C LEU A 180 -14.18 -8.01 6.25
N ASP A 181 -15.15 -8.39 7.07
CA ASP A 181 -16.56 -8.36 6.66
C ASP A 181 -16.99 -6.96 6.19
N GLY A 182 -17.85 -6.94 5.17
CA GLY A 182 -18.37 -5.71 4.56
C GLY A 182 -17.34 -4.91 3.75
N PHE A 183 -16.22 -5.52 3.33
CA PHE A 183 -15.13 -4.81 2.64
C PHE A 183 -15.58 -4.09 1.36
N LEU A 184 -16.43 -4.71 0.52
CA LEU A 184 -16.95 -4.06 -0.69
C LEU A 184 -17.66 -2.74 -0.37
N ARG A 185 -18.61 -2.76 0.56
CA ARG A 185 -19.36 -1.56 0.95
C ARG A 185 -18.44 -0.49 1.51
N MET A 186 -17.52 -0.90 2.37
CA MET A 186 -16.48 -0.03 2.92
C MET A 186 -15.66 0.66 1.80
N ALA A 187 -15.18 -0.13 0.82
CA ALA A 187 -14.37 0.37 -0.29
C ALA A 187 -15.15 1.34 -1.18
N GLN A 188 -16.43 1.10 -1.42
CA GLN A 188 -17.32 2.01 -2.15
C GLN A 188 -17.49 3.34 -1.41
N GLU A 189 -17.78 3.32 -0.11
CA GLU A 189 -17.92 4.53 0.70
C GLU A 189 -16.62 5.37 0.73
N LEU A 190 -15.48 4.69 0.93
CA LEU A 190 -14.16 5.33 0.90
C LEU A 190 -13.85 5.92 -0.49
N GLY A 191 -14.15 5.17 -1.55
CA GLY A 191 -13.94 5.59 -2.94
C GLY A 191 -14.77 6.82 -3.31
N MET A 192 -16.06 6.84 -2.98
CA MET A 192 -16.94 7.99 -3.22
C MET A 192 -16.45 9.25 -2.50
N CYS A 193 -15.98 9.09 -1.26
CA CYS A 193 -15.36 10.20 -0.52
C CYS A 193 -14.11 10.73 -1.24
N ALA A 194 -13.21 9.83 -1.65
CA ALA A 194 -11.97 10.21 -2.31
C ALA A 194 -12.21 10.87 -3.68
N THR A 195 -13.22 10.45 -4.43
CA THR A 195 -13.62 11.10 -5.69
C THR A 195 -14.08 12.53 -5.45
N ARG A 196 -14.99 12.76 -4.48
CA ARG A 196 -15.45 14.12 -4.11
C ARG A 196 -14.30 15.01 -3.66
N LEU A 197 -13.38 14.47 -2.85
CA LEU A 197 -12.17 15.17 -2.43
C LEU A 197 -11.31 15.55 -3.63
N SER A 198 -11.05 14.60 -4.53
CA SER A 198 -10.24 14.80 -5.72
C SER A 198 -10.81 15.91 -6.61
N GLU A 199 -12.11 15.90 -6.87
CA GLU A 199 -12.80 16.94 -7.64
C GLU A 199 -12.69 18.32 -7.00
N ARG A 200 -12.87 18.40 -5.67
CA ARG A 200 -12.72 19.65 -4.93
C ARG A 200 -11.30 20.21 -5.06
N LEU A 201 -10.28 19.37 -4.91
CA LEU A 201 -8.89 19.77 -5.05
C LEU A 201 -8.53 20.16 -6.50
N SER A 202 -9.13 19.52 -7.50
CA SER A 202 -8.94 19.88 -8.91
C SER A 202 -9.51 21.24 -9.27
N ARG A 203 -10.71 21.57 -8.78
CA ARG A 203 -11.35 22.87 -9.06
C ARG A 203 -10.63 24.03 -8.38
N ALA A 204 -10.14 23.84 -7.16
CA ALA A 204 -9.55 24.92 -6.36
C ALA A 204 -8.38 25.65 -7.06
N GLY A 205 -7.55 24.94 -7.82
CA GLY A 205 -6.40 25.49 -8.55
C GLY A 205 -6.52 25.45 -10.07
N SER A 206 -7.74 25.34 -10.61
CA SER A 206 -7.96 25.14 -12.03
C SER A 206 -7.64 26.39 -12.85
N ALA A 207 -6.83 26.24 -13.88
CA ALA A 207 -6.56 27.31 -14.85
C ALA A 207 -7.83 27.74 -15.61
N ALA A 208 -8.80 26.83 -15.78
CA ALA A 208 -10.08 27.15 -16.41
C ALA A 208 -10.87 28.19 -15.61
N ASP A 209 -10.66 28.25 -14.30
CA ASP A 209 -11.32 29.19 -13.39
C ASP A 209 -10.40 30.38 -13.02
N GLY A 210 -9.29 30.59 -13.75
CA GLY A 210 -8.34 31.66 -13.51
C GLY A 210 -7.35 31.42 -12.35
N GLY A 211 -7.34 30.20 -11.78
CA GLY A 211 -6.37 29.79 -10.76
C GLY A 211 -5.07 29.24 -11.35
N THR A 212 -4.14 28.86 -10.47
CA THR A 212 -2.92 28.14 -10.85
C THR A 212 -2.74 26.90 -9.99
N GLY A 213 -2.35 25.78 -10.61
CA GLY A 213 -2.07 24.53 -9.90
C GLY A 213 -0.81 24.59 -9.03
N VAL A 214 -0.61 23.53 -8.26
CA VAL A 214 0.59 23.35 -7.42
C VAL A 214 1.85 23.27 -8.29
N ARG A 215 2.93 23.94 -7.88
CA ARG A 215 4.23 23.89 -8.58
C ARG A 215 5.32 23.39 -7.65
N SER A 216 6.21 22.52 -8.14
CA SER A 216 7.38 22.10 -7.37
C SER A 216 8.32 23.28 -7.12
N ARG A 217 8.99 23.26 -5.97
CA ARG A 217 10.06 24.19 -5.61
C ARG A 217 11.32 23.38 -5.31
N ASP A 218 12.46 23.86 -5.79
CA ASP A 218 13.76 23.25 -5.52
C ASP A 218 13.85 21.76 -5.91
N GLU A 219 13.21 21.39 -7.03
CA GLU A 219 13.01 20.00 -7.45
C GLU A 219 14.31 19.19 -7.53
N ALA A 220 15.35 19.75 -8.13
CA ALA A 220 16.65 19.10 -8.22
C ALA A 220 17.21 18.72 -6.84
N ILE A 221 16.97 19.53 -5.79
CA ILE A 221 17.53 19.31 -4.46
C ILE A 221 16.84 18.13 -3.78
N TRP A 222 15.51 18.08 -3.76
CA TRP A 222 14.82 16.96 -3.12
C TRP A 222 14.82 15.70 -3.99
N ALA A 223 14.88 15.82 -5.31
CA ALA A 223 15.06 14.66 -6.20
C ALA A 223 16.41 13.97 -5.92
N GLN A 224 17.49 14.73 -5.72
CA GLN A 224 18.78 14.17 -5.32
C GLN A 224 18.71 13.43 -3.98
N LYS A 225 17.98 13.97 -2.99
CA LYS A 225 17.78 13.30 -1.69
C LYS A 225 17.01 11.98 -1.82
N ILE A 226 15.94 11.98 -2.62
CA ILE A 226 15.14 10.78 -2.93
C ILE A 226 16.04 9.69 -3.55
N GLN A 227 16.87 10.04 -4.53
CA GLN A 227 17.80 9.11 -5.16
C GLN A 227 18.90 8.62 -4.21
N ALA A 228 19.43 9.51 -3.36
CA ALA A 228 20.42 9.15 -2.35
C ALA A 228 19.85 8.21 -1.28
N ASP A 229 18.56 8.35 -0.95
CA ASP A 229 17.84 7.50 0.00
C ASP A 229 17.30 6.21 -0.64
N TYR A 230 18.03 5.64 -1.61
CA TYR A 230 17.67 4.38 -2.24
C TYR A 230 17.47 3.27 -1.19
N PRO A 231 16.34 2.52 -1.19
CA PRO A 231 16.11 1.47 -0.21
C PRO A 231 17.20 0.38 -0.26
N PHE A 232 18.00 0.27 0.80
CA PHE A 232 19.23 -0.54 0.80
C PHE A 232 19.04 -2.02 0.39
N HIS A 233 17.96 -2.68 0.81
CA HIS A 233 17.70 -4.07 0.41
C HIS A 233 17.37 -4.19 -1.09
N LEU A 234 16.68 -3.21 -1.68
CA LEU A 234 16.43 -3.16 -3.13
C LEU A 234 17.71 -2.84 -3.90
N LEU A 235 18.53 -1.92 -3.38
CA LEU A 235 19.85 -1.59 -3.93
C LEU A 235 20.74 -2.83 -4.01
N ARG A 236 20.84 -3.59 -2.91
CA ARG A 236 21.62 -4.83 -2.85
C ARG A 236 21.07 -5.92 -3.78
N ALA A 237 19.75 -5.95 -3.98
CA ALA A 237 19.10 -6.89 -4.87
C ALA A 237 19.14 -6.47 -6.35
N GLY A 238 19.77 -5.34 -6.69
CA GLY A 238 19.84 -4.85 -8.06
C GLY A 238 18.49 -4.46 -8.66
N GLN A 239 17.47 -4.25 -7.82
CA GLN A 239 16.12 -3.92 -8.27
C GLN A 239 16.08 -2.50 -8.83
N GLN A 240 15.10 -2.21 -9.67
CA GLN A 240 14.83 -0.88 -10.24
C GLN A 240 13.32 -0.74 -10.43
N GLY A 241 12.84 0.48 -10.61
CA GLY A 241 11.42 0.68 -10.90
C GLY A 241 11.00 2.15 -10.88
N THR A 242 9.76 2.40 -11.26
CA THR A 242 9.12 3.70 -11.33
C THR A 242 7.85 3.70 -10.51
N VAL A 243 7.68 4.71 -9.66
CA VAL A 243 6.47 4.89 -8.84
C VAL A 243 5.80 6.20 -9.22
N GLY A 244 4.57 6.11 -9.73
CA GLY A 244 3.67 7.26 -9.88
C GLY A 244 3.07 7.64 -8.54
N VAL A 245 3.16 8.91 -8.18
CA VAL A 245 2.60 9.45 -6.94
C VAL A 245 1.72 10.67 -7.21
N ARG A 246 0.71 10.84 -6.36
CA ARG A 246 -0.08 12.06 -6.24
C ARG A 246 -0.01 12.55 -4.80
N LEU A 247 0.39 13.79 -4.62
CA LEU A 247 0.44 14.46 -3.33
C LEU A 247 -0.69 15.46 -3.19
N THR A 248 -1.30 15.50 -2.01
CA THR A 248 -2.09 16.65 -1.60
C THR A 248 -1.16 17.67 -0.94
N VAL A 249 -1.23 18.91 -1.42
CA VAL A 249 -0.43 20.03 -0.93
C VAL A 249 -1.35 21.06 -0.30
N ASN A 250 -1.05 21.46 0.93
CA ASN A 250 -1.86 22.42 1.67
C ASN A 250 -1.60 23.87 1.20
N LYS A 251 -2.31 24.83 1.81
CA LYS A 251 -2.20 26.27 1.50
C LYS A 251 -0.82 26.87 1.82
N GLN A 252 0.01 26.17 2.59
CA GLN A 252 1.37 26.58 2.95
C GLN A 252 2.41 26.04 1.95
N GLY A 253 2.01 25.16 1.02
CA GLY A 253 2.93 24.51 0.08
C GLY A 253 3.62 23.27 0.66
N ASP A 254 3.13 22.74 1.79
CA ASP A 254 3.63 21.49 2.37
C ASP A 254 2.79 20.29 1.91
N PRO A 255 3.42 19.16 1.55
CA PRO A 255 2.72 17.93 1.24
C PRO A 255 2.14 17.31 2.53
N THR A 256 0.84 17.03 2.54
CA THR A 256 0.15 16.48 3.73
C THR A 256 -0.34 15.05 3.54
N TYR A 257 -0.46 14.61 2.29
CA TYR A 257 -0.85 13.24 1.93
C TYR A 257 -0.16 12.82 0.63
N CYS A 258 0.16 11.52 0.51
CA CYS A 258 0.70 10.92 -0.70
C CYS A 258 -0.05 9.63 -1.02
N GLU A 259 -0.48 9.48 -2.26
CA GLU A 259 -1.09 8.28 -2.80
C GLU A 259 -0.25 7.77 -3.97
N VAL A 260 -0.03 6.47 -4.04
CA VAL A 260 0.58 5.83 -5.22
C VAL A 260 -0.50 5.66 -6.28
N THR A 261 -0.25 6.19 -7.47
CA THR A 261 -1.19 6.12 -8.60
C THR A 261 -0.90 4.94 -9.52
N GLY A 262 0.32 4.42 -9.50
CA GLY A 262 0.76 3.24 -10.23
C GLY A 262 2.25 2.99 -9.99
N TYR A 263 2.74 1.80 -10.29
CA TYR A 263 4.17 1.50 -10.18
C TYR A 263 4.57 0.36 -11.11
N ASP A 264 5.85 0.35 -11.49
CA ASP A 264 6.53 -0.80 -12.07
C ASP A 264 7.65 -1.28 -11.11
N GLY A 265 7.96 -2.57 -11.17
CA GLY A 265 8.93 -3.19 -10.27
C GLY A 265 8.37 -3.52 -8.87
N PRO A 266 9.25 -3.73 -7.87
CA PRO A 266 8.86 -4.12 -6.53
C PRO A 266 7.97 -3.11 -5.81
N ALA A 267 6.87 -3.58 -5.23
CA ALA A 267 5.93 -2.74 -4.46
C ALA A 267 6.58 -2.07 -3.24
N SER A 268 7.72 -2.57 -2.76
CA SER A 268 8.53 -1.93 -1.72
C SER A 268 9.00 -0.51 -2.09
N PHE A 269 9.11 -0.15 -3.38
CA PHE A 269 9.40 1.24 -3.77
C PHE A 269 8.27 2.22 -3.43
N ASN A 270 7.02 1.75 -3.36
CA ASN A 270 5.84 2.59 -3.09
C ASN A 270 5.94 3.28 -1.74
N ASP A 271 6.28 2.51 -0.71
CA ASP A 271 6.40 2.99 0.67
C ASP A 271 7.51 4.05 0.80
N SER A 272 8.65 3.80 0.15
CA SER A 272 9.79 4.70 0.14
C SER A 272 9.51 5.98 -0.65
N ALA A 273 8.91 5.86 -1.84
CA ALA A 273 8.54 6.97 -2.69
C ALA A 273 7.63 7.98 -1.96
N CYS A 274 6.53 7.50 -1.39
CA CYS A 274 5.62 8.39 -0.67
C CYS A 274 6.27 8.98 0.59
N LEU A 275 7.01 8.17 1.36
CA LEU A 275 7.68 8.65 2.56
C LEU A 275 8.69 9.76 2.26
N GLN A 276 9.51 9.59 1.23
CA GLN A 276 10.53 10.58 0.87
C GLN A 276 9.92 11.84 0.29
N MET A 277 8.88 11.74 -0.54
CA MET A 277 8.15 12.91 -1.03
C MET A 277 7.54 13.70 0.13
N LEU A 278 6.89 13.03 1.09
CA LEU A 278 6.32 13.68 2.28
C LEU A 278 7.40 14.37 3.14
N ARG A 279 8.63 13.84 3.18
CA ARG A 279 9.73 14.39 3.99
C ARG A 279 10.47 15.54 3.32
N HIS A 280 10.66 15.47 2.00
CA HIS A 280 11.63 16.31 1.31
C HIS A 280 11.02 17.26 0.28
N ALA A 281 9.91 16.88 -0.34
CA ALA A 281 9.33 17.67 -1.42
C ALA A 281 8.79 19.01 -0.88
N LYS A 282 9.01 20.07 -1.65
CA LYS A 282 8.55 21.43 -1.35
C LYS A 282 7.83 22.00 -2.55
N PHE A 283 6.77 22.77 -2.29
CA PHE A 283 5.90 23.28 -3.32
C PHE A 283 5.53 24.75 -3.09
N THR A 284 5.18 25.40 -4.19
CA THR A 284 4.32 26.57 -4.19
C THR A 284 2.87 26.06 -4.23
N PRO A 285 1.99 26.50 -3.30
CA PRO A 285 0.61 26.03 -3.25
C PRO A 285 -0.16 26.43 -4.51
N ALA A 286 -1.31 25.78 -4.72
CA ALA A 286 -2.25 26.24 -5.74
C ALA A 286 -2.83 27.61 -5.35
N MET A 287 -3.26 28.38 -6.33
CA MET A 287 -3.89 29.70 -6.14
C MET A 287 -5.27 29.70 -6.79
N ASP A 288 -6.26 30.33 -6.14
CA ASP A 288 -7.56 30.62 -6.73
C ASP A 288 -7.52 31.84 -7.66
N ALA A 289 -8.65 32.17 -8.30
CA ALA A 289 -8.78 33.30 -9.21
C ALA A 289 -8.48 34.68 -8.56
N ALA A 290 -8.62 34.78 -7.24
CA ALA A 290 -8.34 35.98 -6.47
C ALA A 290 -6.87 36.04 -5.98
N GLY A 291 -6.06 35.03 -6.32
CA GLY A 291 -4.65 34.93 -5.91
C GLY A 291 -4.46 34.42 -4.48
N ASN A 292 -5.48 33.86 -3.84
CA ASN A 292 -5.34 33.29 -2.50
C ASN A 292 -4.82 31.86 -2.57
N PRO A 293 -3.93 31.44 -1.65
CA PRO A 293 -3.44 30.07 -1.60
C PRO A 293 -4.53 29.10 -1.17
N VAL A 294 -4.69 28.05 -1.95
CA VAL A 294 -5.65 26.96 -1.75
C VAL A 294 -4.93 25.61 -1.76
N ALA A 295 -5.57 24.61 -1.16
CA ALA A 295 -5.07 23.25 -1.25
C ALA A 295 -5.25 22.75 -2.69
N GLY A 296 -4.28 21.97 -3.16
CA GLY A 296 -4.32 21.36 -4.49
C GLY A 296 -3.59 20.04 -4.47
N PHE A 297 -3.41 19.45 -5.65
CA PHE A 297 -2.59 18.26 -5.79
C PHE A 297 -1.46 18.46 -6.78
N TYR A 298 -0.42 17.65 -6.61
CA TYR A 298 0.72 17.56 -7.51
C TYR A 298 0.98 16.09 -7.83
N SER A 299 1.17 15.76 -9.11
CA SER A 299 1.42 14.40 -9.56
C SER A 299 2.78 14.33 -10.26
N THR A 300 3.56 13.30 -9.94
CA THR A 300 4.86 13.05 -10.58
C THR A 300 5.19 11.58 -10.57
N ARG A 301 6.30 11.20 -11.21
CA ARG A 301 6.87 9.85 -11.18
C ARG A 301 8.27 9.90 -10.59
N ILE A 302 8.58 8.94 -9.74
CA ILE A 302 9.91 8.74 -9.16
C ILE A 302 10.50 7.49 -9.80
N THR A 303 11.61 7.62 -10.51
CA THR A 303 12.31 6.50 -11.14
C THR A 303 13.57 6.17 -10.34
N TYR A 304 13.65 4.95 -9.83
CA TYR A 304 14.83 4.39 -9.18
C TYR A 304 15.68 3.65 -10.21
N ARG A 305 16.88 4.18 -10.49
CA ARG A 305 17.86 3.56 -11.38
C ARG A 305 19.19 3.33 -10.69
N LEU A 306 19.86 2.26 -11.10
CA LEU A 306 21.24 2.01 -10.73
C LEU A 306 22.14 2.68 -11.76
N ASN A 307 23.06 3.51 -11.29
CA ASN A 307 24.09 4.07 -12.15
C ASN A 307 25.11 2.95 -12.42
N ASN A 308 25.22 2.53 -13.67
CA ASN A 308 26.33 1.70 -14.15
C ASN A 308 27.56 2.57 -14.44
#